data_AF-A0A5B0QFH3-F1
#
_entry.id   AF-A0A5B0QFH3-F1
#
_cell.length_a   1.000
_cell.length_b   1.000
_cell.length_c   1.000
_cell.angle_alpha   90.00
_cell.angle_beta   90.00
_cell.angle_gamma   90.00
#
_symmetry.space_group_name_H-M   'P 1'
#
loop_
_entity.id
_entity.type
_entity.pdbx_description
1 polymer ?
#
loop_
_entity_poly.entity_id
_entity_poly.type
_entity_poly.pdbx_seq_one_letter_code
_entity_poly.pdbx_strand_id
1 'polypeptide(L)'
;MDAGIIKAFKSHYKQRFISKSIQRYNQGVPVTQVYSIDQLAAMHLSRLAWQCVSASTIKKCWNHTGIFPGHPTESDNFEIDKALEKQIDRLQSVGLLKPVNRMSVSEVLNPAGESEYSMWTTEEIFKSVTDQNTEEDQDKDESSEPPPRPKPTAKEVFKAISLINDYIENNTTEVADKVIN
;
A
#
# COMPACT_ATOMS: atom_id res chain seq x y z
N MET A 1 -8.35 18.25 -7.40
CA MET A 1 -9.20 17.90 -8.56
C MET A 1 -8.64 16.61 -9.13
N ASP A 2 -9.48 15.59 -9.26
CA ASP A 2 -9.03 14.23 -9.53
C ASP A 2 -9.36 13.86 -10.98
N ALA A 3 -8.35 13.46 -11.76
CA ALA A 3 -8.45 13.22 -13.20
C ALA A 3 -9.43 12.09 -13.59
N GLY A 4 -10.00 11.39 -12.60
CA GLY A 4 -11.01 10.36 -12.75
C GLY A 4 -10.52 8.96 -12.38
N ILE A 5 -9.20 8.73 -12.42
CA ILE A 5 -8.59 7.43 -12.06
C ILE A 5 -8.74 7.17 -10.57
N ILE A 6 -8.36 8.12 -9.71
CA ILE A 6 -8.45 7.93 -8.26
C ILE A 6 -9.94 7.89 -7.85
N LYS A 7 -10.81 8.72 -8.45
CA LYS A 7 -12.27 8.62 -8.29
C LYS A 7 -12.79 7.20 -8.59
N ALA A 8 -12.41 6.63 -9.75
CA ALA A 8 -12.83 5.29 -10.14
C ALA A 8 -12.32 4.22 -9.16
N PHE A 9 -11.04 4.31 -8.79
CA PHE A 9 -10.43 3.45 -7.78
C PHE A 9 -11.18 3.50 -6.44
N LYS A 10 -11.40 4.71 -5.90
CA LYS A 10 -12.13 4.94 -4.64
C LYS A 10 -13.52 4.35 -4.70
N SER A 11 -14.25 4.55 -5.81
CA SER A 11 -15.59 4.00 -5.97
C SER A 11 -15.59 2.47 -5.93
N HIS A 12 -14.70 1.83 -6.70
CA HIS A 12 -14.56 0.37 -6.66
C HIS A 12 -14.17 -0.15 -5.28
N TYR A 13 -13.28 0.54 -4.57
CA TYR A 13 -12.91 0.19 -3.20
C TYR A 13 -14.12 0.26 -2.26
N LYS A 14 -14.86 1.39 -2.27
CA LYS A 14 -16.03 1.60 -1.41
C LYS A 14 -17.15 0.59 -1.70
N GLN A 15 -17.43 0.30 -2.96
CA GLN A 15 -18.40 -0.74 -3.35
C GLN A 15 -18.09 -2.11 -2.74
N ARG A 16 -16.81 -2.51 -2.79
CA ARG A 16 -16.34 -3.78 -2.24
C ARG A 16 -16.35 -3.77 -0.72
N PHE A 17 -15.95 -2.67 -0.11
CA PHE A 17 -15.99 -2.49 1.34
C PHE A 17 -17.43 -2.60 1.87
N ILE A 18 -18.39 -1.90 1.25
CA ILE A 18 -19.83 -1.99 1.57
C ILE A 18 -20.32 -3.45 1.43
N SER A 19 -19.98 -4.11 0.32
CA SER A 19 -20.37 -5.51 0.11
C SER A 19 -19.82 -6.43 1.19
N LYS A 20 -18.56 -6.25 1.61
CA LYS A 20 -17.94 -6.98 2.72
C LYS A 20 -18.67 -6.71 4.03
N SER A 21 -19.01 -5.46 4.35
CA SER A 21 -19.73 -5.10 5.58
C SER A 21 -21.10 -5.76 5.65
N ILE A 22 -21.84 -5.77 4.54
CA ILE A 22 -23.14 -6.46 4.44
C ILE A 22 -22.96 -7.97 4.63
N GLN A 23 -21.96 -8.58 4.00
CA GLN A 23 -21.68 -10.01 4.17
C GLN A 23 -21.37 -10.36 5.63
N ARG A 24 -20.56 -9.55 6.31
CA ARG A 24 -20.24 -9.76 7.74
C ARG A 24 -21.46 -9.61 8.63
N TYR A 25 -22.30 -8.62 8.36
CA TYR A 25 -23.57 -8.47 9.07
C TYR A 25 -24.46 -9.71 8.91
N ASN A 26 -24.59 -10.23 7.68
CA ASN A 26 -25.34 -11.46 7.41
C ASN A 26 -24.74 -12.70 8.10
N GLN A 27 -23.44 -12.69 8.42
CA GLN A 27 -22.75 -13.73 9.20
C GLN A 27 -22.90 -13.56 10.72
N GLY A 28 -23.67 -12.56 11.18
CA GLY A 28 -23.91 -12.32 12.61
C GLY A 28 -22.82 -11.51 13.31
N VAL A 29 -21.91 -10.86 12.56
CA VAL A 29 -20.91 -9.97 13.17
C VAL A 29 -21.63 -8.78 13.83
N PRO A 30 -21.28 -8.41 15.08
CA PRO A 30 -21.89 -7.27 15.77
C PRO A 30 -21.76 -5.97 14.95
N VAL A 31 -22.81 -5.15 14.95
CA VAL A 31 -22.87 -3.88 14.18
C VAL A 31 -21.70 -2.93 14.50
N THR A 32 -21.13 -3.01 15.70
CA THR A 32 -19.95 -2.24 16.10
C THR A 32 -18.66 -2.66 15.38
N GLN A 33 -18.62 -3.84 14.77
CA GLN A 33 -17.45 -4.44 14.14
C GLN A 33 -17.62 -4.72 12.63
N VAL A 34 -18.82 -4.57 12.06
CA VAL A 34 -19.07 -4.89 10.64
C VAL A 34 -18.19 -4.07 9.68
N TYR A 35 -17.84 -2.84 10.07
CA TYR A 35 -16.97 -1.95 9.31
C TYR A 35 -15.48 -2.08 9.65
N SER A 36 -15.09 -2.90 10.63
CA SER A 36 -13.68 -3.08 10.97
C SER A 36 -12.94 -3.75 9.81
N ILE A 37 -11.73 -3.30 9.51
CA ILE A 37 -10.89 -3.91 8.48
C ILE A 37 -9.44 -3.88 8.92
N ASP A 38 -8.77 -5.04 8.83
CA ASP A 38 -7.33 -5.14 9.04
C ASP A 38 -6.55 -4.70 7.79
N GLN A 39 -5.26 -4.41 7.96
CA GLN A 39 -4.41 -3.90 6.89
C GLN A 39 -4.31 -4.85 5.70
N LEU A 40 -4.19 -6.17 5.92
CA LEU A 40 -4.08 -7.15 4.85
C LEU A 40 -5.34 -7.18 3.99
N ALA A 41 -6.51 -7.17 4.64
CA ALA A 41 -7.79 -7.10 3.95
C ALA A 41 -7.97 -5.79 3.19
N ALA A 42 -7.52 -4.66 3.75
CA ALA A 42 -7.54 -3.37 3.06
C ALA A 42 -6.66 -3.41 1.81
N MET A 43 -5.44 -3.94 1.90
CA MET A 43 -4.53 -4.10 0.75
C MET A 43 -5.12 -5.01 -0.34
N HIS A 44 -5.77 -6.11 0.06
CA HIS A 44 -6.48 -6.97 -0.89
C HIS A 44 -7.64 -6.25 -1.59
N LEU A 45 -8.45 -5.48 -0.85
CA LEU A 45 -9.52 -4.67 -1.44
C LEU A 45 -8.95 -3.63 -2.40
N SER A 46 -7.86 -2.95 -2.05
CA SER A 46 -7.17 -1.99 -2.91
C SER A 46 -6.70 -2.64 -4.20
N ARG A 47 -6.05 -3.81 -4.12
CA ARG A 47 -5.62 -4.55 -5.33
C ARG A 47 -6.80 -4.89 -6.23
N LEU A 48 -7.90 -5.40 -5.66
CA LEU A 48 -9.11 -5.75 -6.42
C LEU A 48 -9.84 -4.53 -6.98
N ALA A 49 -9.78 -3.39 -6.30
CA ALA A 49 -10.33 -2.13 -6.78
C ALA A 49 -9.53 -1.58 -7.96
N TRP A 50 -8.19 -1.61 -7.86
CA TRP A 50 -7.28 -1.21 -8.94
C TRP A 50 -7.49 -2.04 -10.20
N GLN A 51 -7.64 -3.36 -10.06
CA GLN A 51 -7.93 -4.26 -11.19
C GLN A 51 -9.26 -3.98 -11.90
N CYS A 52 -10.19 -3.26 -11.26
CA CYS A 52 -11.45 -2.84 -11.88
C CYS A 52 -11.35 -1.50 -12.62
N VAL A 53 -10.29 -0.72 -12.39
CA VAL A 53 -10.05 0.51 -13.14
C VAL A 53 -9.72 0.12 -14.58
N SER A 54 -10.68 0.37 -15.48
CA SER A 54 -10.56 -0.08 -16.86
C SER A 54 -9.52 0.75 -17.64
N ALA A 55 -8.91 0.13 -18.64
CA ALA A 55 -8.00 0.83 -19.55
C ALA A 55 -8.70 2.00 -20.28
N SER A 56 -10.01 1.90 -20.54
CA SER A 56 -10.78 2.99 -21.14
C SER A 56 -10.97 4.16 -20.16
N THR A 57 -11.18 3.89 -18.87
CA THR A 57 -11.16 4.93 -17.82
C THR A 57 -9.82 5.64 -17.81
N ILE A 58 -8.71 4.89 -17.75
CA ILE A 58 -7.34 5.46 -17.76
C ILE A 58 -7.11 6.33 -19.00
N LYS A 59 -7.46 5.82 -20.19
CA LYS A 59 -7.32 6.56 -21.46
C LYS A 59 -8.13 7.86 -21.45
N LYS A 60 -9.40 7.82 -21.02
CA LYS A 60 -10.25 9.02 -20.92
C LYS A 60 -9.64 10.05 -19.95
N CYS A 61 -9.11 9.60 -18.81
CA CYS A 61 -8.47 10.46 -17.83
C CYS A 61 -7.19 11.12 -18.37
N TRP A 62 -6.34 10.36 -19.09
CA TRP A 62 -5.14 10.91 -19.72
C TRP A 62 -5.47 11.89 -20.85
N ASN A 63 -6.51 11.63 -21.65
CA ASN A 63 -7.00 12.61 -22.62
C ASN A 63 -7.50 13.89 -21.93
N HIS A 64 -8.30 13.74 -20.87
CA HIS A 64 -8.87 14.88 -20.13
C HIS A 64 -7.79 15.76 -19.48
N THR A 65 -6.71 15.15 -18.99
CA THR A 65 -5.56 15.86 -18.39
C THR A 65 -4.56 16.38 -19.41
N GLY A 66 -4.76 16.12 -20.71
CA GLY A 66 -3.85 16.54 -21.78
C GLY A 66 -2.52 15.77 -21.83
N ILE A 67 -2.36 14.70 -21.05
CA ILE A 67 -1.18 13.82 -21.09
C ILE A 67 -1.12 13.09 -22.45
N PHE A 68 -2.28 12.74 -23.00
CA PHE A 68 -2.37 12.10 -24.31
C PHE A 68 -2.83 13.11 -25.38
N PRO A 69 -2.20 13.15 -26.57
CA PRO A 69 -2.58 14.04 -27.66
C PRO A 69 -3.87 13.51 -28.31
N GLY A 70 -5.01 13.84 -27.71
CA GLY A 70 -6.34 13.51 -28.21
C GLY A 70 -7.32 14.62 -27.83
N HIS A 71 -8.47 14.65 -28.51
CA HIS A 71 -9.53 15.58 -28.12
C HIS A 71 -10.04 15.24 -26.71
N PRO A 72 -10.32 16.26 -25.87
CA PRO A 72 -10.89 16.03 -24.56
C PRO A 72 -12.23 15.31 -24.70
N THR A 73 -12.29 14.06 -24.27
CA THR A 73 -13.55 13.33 -24.12
C THR A 73 -13.99 13.46 -22.68
N GLU A 74 -15.24 13.83 -22.44
CA GLU A 74 -15.81 13.86 -21.10
C GLU A 74 -15.60 12.49 -20.41
N SER A 75 -14.99 12.52 -19.23
CA SER A 75 -14.73 11.33 -18.43
C SER A 75 -16.03 10.86 -17.79
N ASP A 76 -16.82 10.11 -18.56
CA ASP A 76 -18.10 9.63 -18.08
C ASP A 76 -17.92 8.44 -17.12
N ASN A 77 -17.77 8.75 -15.82
CA ASN A 77 -17.75 7.79 -14.71
C ASN A 77 -19.16 7.47 -14.19
N PHE A 78 -20.21 7.82 -14.93
CA PHE A 78 -21.61 7.67 -14.51
C PHE A 78 -21.97 6.25 -14.08
N GLU A 79 -21.54 5.22 -14.83
CA GLU A 79 -21.83 3.83 -14.47
C GLU A 79 -21.13 3.40 -13.17
N ILE A 80 -19.94 3.92 -12.90
CA ILE A 80 -19.20 3.64 -11.66
C ILE A 80 -19.91 4.31 -10.46
N ASP A 81 -20.38 5.53 -10.63
CA ASP A 81 -21.13 6.27 -9.61
C ASP A 81 -22.48 5.60 -9.32
N LYS A 82 -23.22 5.22 -10.36
CA LYS A 82 -24.50 4.50 -10.26
C LYS A 82 -24.34 3.16 -9.54
N ALA A 83 -23.27 2.43 -9.83
CA ALA A 83 -22.97 1.17 -9.14
C ALA A 83 -22.69 1.40 -7.65
N LEU A 84 -21.99 2.47 -7.28
CA LEU A 84 -21.77 2.83 -5.88
C LEU A 84 -23.05 3.28 -5.17
N GLU A 85 -23.86 4.11 -5.81
CA GLU A 85 -25.16 4.53 -5.28
C GLU A 85 -26.02 3.31 -4.93
N LYS A 86 -26.09 2.32 -5.83
CA LYS A 86 -26.78 1.06 -5.59
C LYS A 86 -26.23 0.29 -4.38
N GLN A 87 -24.92 0.35 -4.12
CA GLN A 87 -24.35 -0.28 -2.91
C GLN A 87 -24.74 0.48 -1.65
N ILE A 88 -24.77 1.81 -1.69
CA ILE A 88 -25.22 2.65 -0.57
C ILE A 88 -26.70 2.37 -0.27
N ASP A 89 -27.54 2.23 -1.30
CA ASP A 89 -28.94 1.83 -1.15
C ASP A 89 -29.09 0.48 -0.43
N ARG A 90 -28.29 -0.51 -0.83
CA ARG A 90 -28.28 -1.82 -0.18
C ARG A 90 -27.84 -1.72 1.28
N LEU A 91 -26.84 -0.90 1.58
CA LEU A 91 -26.38 -0.71 2.95
C LEU A 91 -27.47 -0.10 3.83
N GLN A 92 -28.24 0.84 3.27
CA GLN A 92 -29.39 1.46 3.94
C GLN A 92 -30.55 0.47 4.10
N SER A 93 -30.89 -0.31 3.07
CA SER A 93 -32.01 -1.25 3.14
C SER A 93 -31.78 -2.39 4.13
N VAL A 94 -30.53 -2.78 4.34
CA VAL A 94 -30.13 -3.77 5.37
C VAL A 94 -30.10 -3.16 6.78
N GLY A 95 -30.26 -1.84 6.92
CA GLY A 95 -30.29 -1.15 8.21
C GLY A 95 -28.91 -0.81 8.78
N LEU A 96 -27.85 -1.01 8.00
CA LEU A 96 -26.47 -0.69 8.39
C LEU A 96 -26.13 0.81 8.21
N LEU A 97 -26.93 1.53 7.43
CA LEU A 97 -26.86 2.97 7.24
C LEU A 97 -28.22 3.60 7.56
N LYS A 98 -28.24 4.54 8.52
CA LYS A 98 -29.46 5.31 8.82
C LYS A 98 -29.70 6.37 7.73
N PRO A 99 -30.95 6.63 7.31
CA PRO A 99 -31.25 7.63 6.28
C PRO A 99 -30.70 9.03 6.59
N VAL A 100 -30.72 9.43 7.86
CA VAL A 100 -30.19 10.72 8.34
C VAL A 100 -28.66 10.86 8.19
N ASN A 101 -27.95 9.74 8.04
CA ASN A 101 -26.50 9.71 7.87
C ASN A 101 -26.10 9.41 6.41
N ARG A 102 -27.07 9.36 5.49
CA ARG A 102 -26.81 9.07 4.09
C ARG A 102 -26.10 10.27 3.45
N MET A 103 -24.97 10.00 2.82
CA MET A 103 -24.20 10.98 2.05
C MET A 103 -24.36 10.73 0.55
N SER A 104 -24.14 11.75 -0.27
CA SER A 104 -24.05 11.61 -1.72
C SER A 104 -22.79 10.83 -2.14
N VAL A 105 -22.78 10.23 -3.33
CA VAL A 105 -21.58 9.59 -3.89
C VAL A 105 -20.37 10.54 -3.86
N SER A 106 -20.55 11.82 -4.19
CA SER A 106 -19.48 12.81 -4.19
C SER A 106 -18.84 13.00 -2.81
N GLU A 107 -19.65 13.08 -1.75
CA GLU A 107 -19.18 13.22 -0.37
C GLU A 107 -18.54 11.91 0.15
N VAL A 108 -19.09 10.75 -0.21
CA VAL A 108 -18.54 9.43 0.15
C VAL A 108 -17.14 9.23 -0.45
N LEU A 109 -16.92 9.75 -1.66
CA LEU A 109 -15.63 9.65 -2.36
C LEU A 109 -14.63 10.73 -1.93
N ASN A 110 -15.09 11.84 -1.37
CA ASN A 110 -14.26 12.97 -0.96
C ASN A 110 -14.66 13.45 0.45
N PRO A 111 -14.42 12.63 1.49
CA PRO A 111 -14.73 13.00 2.86
C PRO A 111 -13.92 14.23 3.31
N ALA A 112 -14.49 15.01 4.23
CA ALA A 112 -13.82 16.16 4.83
C ALA A 112 -12.47 15.77 5.45
N GLY A 113 -11.44 16.61 5.24
CA GLY A 113 -10.08 16.37 5.71
C GLY A 113 -9.18 15.57 4.75
N GLU A 114 -9.73 14.86 3.76
CA GLU A 114 -8.89 14.15 2.76
C GLU A 114 -8.06 15.12 1.91
N SER A 115 -8.60 16.31 1.63
CA SER A 115 -7.92 17.37 0.89
C SER A 115 -7.02 18.27 1.76
N GLU A 116 -7.03 18.07 3.08
CA GLU A 116 -6.31 18.94 4.03
C GLU A 116 -4.82 18.53 4.16
N TYR A 117 -4.48 17.31 3.73
CA TYR A 117 -3.08 16.93 3.60
C TYR A 117 -2.44 17.70 2.45
N SER A 118 -1.62 18.69 2.80
CA SER A 118 -0.79 19.41 1.85
C SER A 118 0.09 18.40 1.13
N MET A 119 -0.17 18.20 -0.15
CA MET A 119 0.75 17.52 -1.05
C MET A 119 2.06 18.29 -0.95
N TRP A 120 3.14 17.63 -0.53
CA TRP A 120 4.44 18.28 -0.47
C TRP A 120 4.70 18.94 -1.82
N THR A 121 5.09 20.20 -1.78
CA THR A 121 5.53 20.89 -2.98
C THR A 121 6.71 20.11 -3.59
N THR A 122 6.89 20.23 -4.90
CA THR A 122 8.04 19.63 -5.56
C THR A 122 9.34 20.06 -4.87
N GLU A 123 9.40 21.31 -4.44
CA GLU A 123 10.52 21.92 -3.73
C GLU A 123 10.75 21.27 -2.35
N GLU A 124 9.69 21.01 -1.57
CA GLU A 124 9.78 20.29 -0.28
C GLU A 124 10.24 18.85 -0.45
N ILE A 125 9.77 18.16 -1.51
CA ILE A 125 10.21 16.80 -1.84
C ILE A 125 11.70 16.80 -2.20
N PHE A 126 12.13 17.69 -3.09
CA PHE A 126 13.54 17.80 -3.48
C PHE A 126 14.42 18.15 -2.28
N LYS A 127 13.98 19.11 -1.46
CA LYS A 127 14.71 19.55 -0.27
C LYS A 127 14.90 18.42 0.74
N SER A 128 13.87 17.60 1.00
CA SER A 128 14.00 16.45 1.90
C SER A 128 15.01 15.41 1.42
N VAL A 129 15.21 15.25 0.10
CA VAL A 129 16.21 14.32 -0.44
C VAL A 129 17.61 14.92 -0.40
N THR A 130 17.75 16.22 -0.62
CA THR A 130 19.05 16.91 -0.52
C THR A 130 19.52 17.06 0.91
N ASP A 131 18.61 17.37 1.85
CA ASP A 131 18.95 17.56 3.27
C ASP A 131 19.39 16.23 3.90
N GLN A 132 18.79 15.10 3.52
CA GLN A 132 19.24 13.75 3.93
C GLN A 132 20.65 13.40 3.44
N ASN A 133 21.11 13.99 2.33
CA ASN A 133 22.47 13.80 1.82
C ASN A 133 23.48 14.78 2.42
N THR A 134 23.03 15.84 3.11
CA THR A 134 23.92 16.88 3.66
C THR A 134 24.24 16.65 5.14
N GLU A 135 23.43 15.87 5.85
CA GLU A 135 23.68 15.53 7.27
C GLU A 135 24.74 14.43 7.49
N GLU A 136 25.25 13.79 6.43
CA GLU A 136 26.42 12.89 6.52
C GLU A 136 27.78 13.61 6.30
N ASP A 137 27.78 14.90 5.95
CA ASP A 137 29.00 15.66 5.58
C ASP A 137 29.48 16.64 6.68
N GLN A 138 29.37 16.24 7.95
CA GLN A 138 30.08 16.93 9.05
C GLN A 138 30.76 15.93 9.98
N ASP A 139 31.83 15.30 9.49
CA ASP A 139 33.12 15.25 10.18
C ASP A 139 34.15 14.48 9.33
N LYS A 140 35.20 15.19 8.90
CA LYS A 140 36.52 14.70 8.47
C LYS A 140 36.57 13.36 7.68
N ASP A 141 36.96 13.41 6.41
CA ASP A 141 38.27 12.85 6.06
C ASP A 141 38.75 13.26 4.67
N GLU A 142 40.06 13.35 4.56
CA GLU A 142 40.83 13.02 3.36
C GLU A 142 40.51 11.55 2.99
N SER A 143 39.31 11.27 2.48
CA SER A 143 38.81 9.92 2.25
C SER A 143 39.38 9.33 0.95
N SER A 144 40.63 8.86 1.03
CA SER A 144 41.04 7.75 0.18
C SER A 144 40.18 6.55 0.56
N GLU A 145 39.31 6.11 -0.35
CA GLU A 145 38.58 4.84 -0.24
C GLU A 145 39.55 3.76 0.29
N PRO A 146 39.34 3.20 1.50
CA PRO A 146 40.21 2.14 1.98
C PRO A 146 40.10 0.99 0.99
N PRO A 147 41.23 0.41 0.55
CA PRO A 147 41.24 -0.55 -0.55
C PRO A 147 40.25 -1.68 -0.25
N PRO A 148 39.49 -2.13 -1.26
CA PRO A 148 38.48 -3.18 -1.07
C PRO A 148 39.13 -4.38 -0.40
N ARG A 149 38.53 -4.84 0.71
CA ARG A 149 39.06 -5.98 1.48
C ARG A 149 39.36 -7.13 0.51
N PRO A 150 40.60 -7.69 0.53
CA PRO A 150 40.96 -8.73 -0.41
C PRO A 150 39.96 -9.88 -0.28
N LYS A 151 39.37 -10.28 -1.40
CA LYS A 151 38.44 -11.42 -1.42
C LYS A 151 39.22 -12.65 -0.96
N PRO A 152 38.71 -13.42 0.02
CA PRO A 152 39.39 -14.62 0.46
C PRO A 152 39.50 -15.58 -0.72
N THR A 153 40.69 -16.15 -0.88
CA THR A 153 40.93 -17.20 -1.86
C THR A 153 40.16 -18.47 -1.47
N ALA A 154 39.84 -19.31 -2.46
CA ALA A 154 39.15 -20.58 -2.20
C ALA A 154 39.84 -21.41 -1.11
N LYS A 155 41.18 -21.39 -1.05
CA LYS A 155 41.97 -22.07 -0.02
C LYS A 155 41.69 -21.55 1.39
N GLU A 156 41.52 -20.25 1.56
CA GLU A 156 41.20 -19.63 2.86
C GLU A 156 39.77 -19.97 3.28
N VAL A 157 38.84 -19.98 2.32
CA VAL A 157 37.45 -20.41 2.55
C VAL A 157 37.40 -21.88 2.98
N PHE A 158 38.13 -22.77 2.30
CA PHE A 158 38.18 -24.19 2.69
C PHE A 158 38.80 -24.40 4.07
N LYS A 159 39.84 -23.63 4.42
CA LYS A 159 40.43 -23.70 5.75
C LYS A 159 39.46 -23.23 6.84
N ALA A 160 38.69 -22.19 6.58
CA ALA A 160 37.65 -21.71 7.49
C ALA A 160 36.51 -22.73 7.65
N ILE A 161 36.04 -23.34 6.55
CA ILE A 161 35.03 -24.39 6.58
C ILE A 161 35.52 -25.61 7.39
N SER A 162 36.77 -26.03 7.19
CA SER A 162 37.35 -27.15 7.95
C SER A 162 37.38 -26.85 9.44
N LEU A 163 37.79 -25.64 9.82
CA LEU A 163 37.85 -25.21 11.22
C LEU A 163 36.46 -25.13 11.88
N ILE A 164 35.44 -24.71 11.12
CA ILE A 164 34.04 -24.70 11.59
C ILE A 164 33.53 -26.14 11.78
N ASN A 165 33.81 -27.04 10.83
CA ASN A 165 33.40 -28.44 10.95
C ASN A 165 34.10 -29.13 12.13
N ASP A 166 35.40 -28.94 12.30
CA ASP A 166 36.14 -29.45 13.47
C ASP A 166 35.57 -28.93 14.78
N TYR A 167 35.17 -27.65 14.85
CA TYR A 167 34.50 -27.10 16.02
C TYR A 167 33.15 -27.79 16.27
N ILE A 168 32.33 -27.99 15.24
CA ILE A 168 31.03 -28.65 15.38
C ILE A 168 31.21 -30.10 15.83
N GLU A 169 32.16 -30.83 15.25
CA GLU A 169 32.45 -32.23 15.57
C GLU A 169 33.00 -32.39 17.00
N ASN A 170 33.84 -31.46 17.47
CA ASN A 170 34.42 -31.51 18.82
C ASN A 170 33.49 -30.94 19.91
N ASN A 171 32.56 -30.03 19.59
CA ASN A 171 31.59 -29.48 20.55
C ASN A 171 30.30 -30.31 20.65
N THR A 172 30.03 -31.18 19.67
CA THR A 172 28.92 -32.14 19.78
C THR A 172 29.26 -33.30 20.72
N THR A 173 30.53 -33.59 20.97
CA THR A 173 30.98 -34.60 21.95
C THR A 173 30.84 -34.09 23.39
N GLU A 174 31.23 -32.86 23.69
CA GLU A 174 31.15 -32.32 25.07
C GLU A 174 29.71 -32.01 25.55
N VAL A 175 28.77 -31.76 24.63
CA VAL A 175 27.36 -31.52 24.97
C VAL A 175 26.59 -32.84 25.11
N ALA A 176 27.01 -33.92 24.44
CA ALA A 176 26.39 -35.24 24.57
C ALA A 176 26.74 -35.93 25.90
N ASP A 177 27.96 -35.75 26.42
CA ASP A 177 28.39 -36.39 27.69
C ASP A 177 27.86 -35.69 28.95
N LYS A 178 27.35 -34.46 28.86
CA LYS A 178 26.73 -33.73 29.99
C LYS A 178 25.23 -34.00 30.18
N VAL A 179 24.62 -34.86 29.36
CA VAL A 179 23.18 -35.20 29.45
C VAL A 179 22.96 -36.60 30.05
N ILE A 180 24.02 -37.36 30.38
CA ILE A 180 23.93 -38.73 30.93
C ILE A 180 24.58 -38.85 32.32
N ASN A 181 24.56 -37.80 33.15
CA ASN A 181 24.91 -37.92 34.57
C ASN A 181 23.99 -37.09 35.47
#